data_AF-A0A5A8CAV2-F1
#
_entry.id   AF-A0A5A8CAV2-F1
#
_cell.length_a   1.000
_cell.length_b   1.000
_cell.length_c   1.000
_cell.angle_alpha   90.00
_cell.angle_beta   90.00
_cell.angle_gamma   90.00
#
_symmetry.space_group_name_H-M   'P 1'
#
loop_
_entity.id
_entity.type
_entity.pdbx_description
1 polymer ?
#
loop_
_entity_poly.entity_id
_entity_poly.type
_entity_poly.pdbx_seq_one_letter_code
_entity_poly.pdbx_strand_id
1 'polypeptide(L)'
;MVRFRCQVYARLRPVRNPDIESPVRVVVSTEDDDESGVRRRVPRGLEVSLPGRRALDHDSGAPDNHQRAHRFAYDRVFGPNKSQAHVYKHCAAPVVDSFVAGYNATLFAYGQTGSGKTFTVTGGTRFADRGIIPRALSDVFAHIERHSAESAFSVFVSYLEVYNESVYDLLCPDHAHLPIEKWPKVEMREDRSGRLNLRGLRVYEARAEDDALHLLFLGNAHRMTAETPMNRASSRSHCVFTLTLEQRRLDSDVVRSSKLHLVDLAGSER
;
A
#
# COMPACT_ATOMS: atom_id res chain seq x y z
N MET A 1 -16.23 -13.53 20.53
CA MET A 1 -15.05 -13.74 19.65
C MET A 1 -15.09 -12.69 18.56
N VAL A 2 -14.24 -11.66 18.63
CA VAL A 2 -14.20 -10.62 17.58
C VAL A 2 -13.54 -11.23 16.35
N ARG A 3 -14.27 -11.34 15.24
CA ARG A 3 -13.73 -11.83 13.96
C ARG A 3 -13.08 -10.64 13.24
N PHE A 4 -11.76 -10.60 13.20
CA PHE A 4 -11.03 -9.70 12.31
C PHE A 4 -11.04 -10.31 10.90
N ARG A 5 -11.82 -9.72 10.00
CA ARG A 5 -11.83 -10.08 8.58
C ARG A 5 -10.86 -9.16 7.82
N CYS A 6 -10.06 -9.71 6.92
CA CYS A 6 -9.27 -8.92 5.98
C CYS A 6 -10.21 -8.05 5.12
N GLN A 7 -9.97 -6.74 5.13
CA GLN A 7 -10.70 -5.79 4.28
C GLN A 7 -10.02 -5.70 2.91
N VAL A 8 -10.80 -5.83 1.85
CA VAL A 8 -10.34 -5.88 0.46
C VAL A 8 -10.97 -4.73 -0.32
N TYR A 9 -10.11 -3.88 -0.86
CA TYR A 9 -10.50 -2.70 -1.63
C TYR A 9 -10.01 -2.83 -3.07
N ALA A 10 -10.83 -2.40 -4.04
CA ALA A 10 -10.41 -2.28 -5.43
C ALA A 10 -10.24 -0.81 -5.81
N ARG A 11 -9.15 -0.46 -6.51
CA ARG A 11 -8.95 0.88 -7.07
C ARG A 11 -8.68 0.79 -8.56
N LEU A 12 -9.51 1.45 -9.35
CA LEU A 12 -9.37 1.52 -10.80
C LEU A 12 -8.46 2.69 -11.18
N ARG A 13 -7.53 2.43 -12.10
CA ARG A 13 -6.69 3.46 -12.70
C ARG A 13 -7.46 4.18 -13.82
N PRO A 14 -7.26 5.50 -14.01
CA PRO A 14 -7.71 6.20 -15.21
C PRO A 14 -7.20 5.56 -16.50
N VAL A 15 -8.02 5.58 -17.55
CA VAL A 15 -7.64 5.15 -18.90
C VAL A 15 -6.58 6.10 -19.44
N ARG A 16 -5.46 5.57 -19.97
CA ARG A 16 -4.35 6.39 -20.46
C ARG A 16 -4.71 7.24 -21.68
N ASN A 17 -5.56 6.71 -22.55
CA ASN A 17 -6.05 7.41 -23.72
C ASN A 17 -7.58 7.21 -23.81
N PRO A 18 -8.38 8.21 -23.40
CA PRO A 18 -9.84 8.09 -23.38
C PRO A 18 -10.45 7.99 -24.78
N ASP A 19 -9.71 8.41 -25.83
CA ASP A 19 -10.18 8.36 -27.22
C ASP A 19 -10.05 6.96 -27.84
N ILE A 20 -9.34 6.04 -27.17
CA ILE A 20 -9.26 4.64 -27.59
C ILE A 20 -10.35 3.86 -26.85
N GLU A 21 -11.36 3.43 -27.60
CA GLU A 21 -12.38 2.52 -27.08
C GLU A 21 -11.74 1.21 -26.62
N SER A 22 -11.78 0.97 -25.31
CA SER A 22 -11.37 -0.32 -24.74
C SER A 22 -12.42 -1.37 -25.10
N PRO A 23 -12.02 -2.52 -25.68
CA PRO A 23 -12.96 -3.62 -25.92
C PRO A 23 -13.43 -4.26 -24.60
N VAL A 24 -12.73 -4.00 -23.50
CA VAL A 24 -13.13 -4.39 -22.13
C VAL A 24 -13.99 -3.29 -21.52
N ARG A 25 -15.20 -3.64 -21.09
CA ARG A 25 -16.09 -2.74 -20.32
C ARG A 25 -15.96 -3.04 -18.83
N VAL A 26 -15.87 -2.01 -18.02
CA VAL A 26 -15.82 -2.11 -16.56
C VAL A 26 -16.96 -1.31 -15.97
N VAL A 27 -17.83 -1.99 -15.21
CA VAL A 27 -18.97 -1.37 -14.53
C VAL A 27 -18.76 -1.50 -13.02
N VAL A 28 -18.86 -0.37 -12.32
CA VAL A 28 -18.83 -0.36 -10.86
C VAL A 28 -20.27 -0.32 -10.36
N SER A 29 -20.69 -1.34 -9.61
CA SER A 29 -22.02 -1.39 -9.00
C SER A 29 -21.98 -0.84 -7.58
N THR A 30 -23.04 -0.11 -7.23
CA THR A 30 -23.24 0.46 -5.89
C THR A 30 -24.29 -0.32 -5.13
N GLU A 31 -23.99 -0.65 -3.89
CA GLU A 31 -24.94 -1.22 -2.93
C GLU A 31 -25.36 -0.12 -1.95
N ASP A 32 -26.59 -0.21 -1.42
CA ASP A 32 -27.04 0.69 -0.37
C ASP A 32 -26.41 0.26 0.97
N ASP A 33 -25.75 1.19 1.65
CA ASP A 33 -25.19 1.00 2.99
C ASP A 33 -26.09 1.72 3.99
N ASP A 34 -26.69 0.96 4.91
CA ASP A 34 -27.72 1.43 5.85
C ASP A 34 -27.21 1.53 7.31
N GLU A 35 -25.89 1.41 7.53
CA GLU A 35 -25.25 1.38 8.85
C GLU A 35 -25.42 2.64 9.72
N SER A 36 -26.15 3.67 9.27
CA SER A 36 -26.34 4.93 10.01
C SER A 36 -27.69 5.62 9.81
N GLY A 37 -28.69 4.94 9.22
CA GLY A 37 -30.00 5.54 8.91
C GLY A 37 -29.97 6.59 7.78
N VAL A 38 -28.80 6.83 7.17
CA VAL A 38 -28.62 7.63 5.96
C VAL A 38 -28.27 6.67 4.82
N ARG A 39 -29.21 6.45 3.89
CA ARG A 39 -28.97 5.63 2.70
C ARG A 39 -27.81 6.20 1.90
N ARG A 40 -26.66 5.53 1.95
CA ARG A 40 -25.49 5.92 1.16
C ARG A 40 -25.15 4.80 0.20
N ARG A 41 -25.17 5.11 -1.10
CA ARG A 41 -24.69 4.19 -2.13
C ARG A 41 -23.18 4.03 -2.04
N VAL A 42 -22.71 2.85 -1.63
CA VAL A 42 -21.29 2.51 -1.56
C VAL A 42 -20.94 1.57 -2.74
N PRO A 43 -19.98 1.95 -3.60
CA PRO A 43 -19.53 1.07 -4.66
C PRO A 43 -18.83 -0.16 -4.09
N ARG A 44 -19.36 -1.36 -4.30
CA ARG A 44 -18.84 -2.62 -3.73
C ARG A 44 -18.65 -3.72 -4.77
N GLY A 45 -19.40 -3.69 -5.87
CA GLY A 45 -19.23 -4.64 -6.96
C GLY A 45 -18.44 -4.07 -8.12
N LEU A 46 -17.67 -4.95 -8.76
CA LEU A 46 -16.94 -4.69 -9.99
C LEU A 46 -17.33 -5.76 -11.02
N GLU A 47 -17.92 -5.34 -12.12
CA GLU A 47 -18.19 -6.20 -13.27
C GLU A 47 -17.23 -5.86 -14.40
N VAL A 48 -16.55 -6.89 -14.93
CA VAL A 48 -15.67 -6.78 -16.09
C VAL A 48 -16.26 -7.61 -17.22
N SER A 49 -16.68 -6.95 -18.29
CA SER A 49 -17.22 -7.59 -19.49
C SER A 49 -16.15 -7.61 -20.58
N LEU A 50 -15.77 -8.80 -21.00
CA LEU A 50 -14.82 -9.03 -22.10
C LEU A 50 -15.58 -9.14 -23.43
N PRO A 51 -14.99 -8.70 -24.55
CA PRO A 51 -15.60 -8.93 -25.86
C PRO A 51 -15.68 -10.44 -26.12
N GLY A 52 -16.76 -10.89 -26.78
CA GLY A 52 -16.85 -12.28 -27.26
C GLY A 52 -15.66 -12.60 -28.15
N ARG A 53 -15.03 -13.76 -27.97
CA ARG A 53 -13.95 -14.18 -28.86
C ARG A 53 -14.62 -14.73 -30.12
N ARG A 54 -14.13 -14.38 -31.32
CA ARG A 54 -14.36 -15.21 -32.52
C ARG A 54 -13.56 -16.51 -32.41
N ALA A 55 -13.76 -17.26 -31.32
CA ALA A 55 -13.31 -18.63 -31.18
C ALA A 55 -14.52 -19.50 -31.51
N LEU A 56 -14.27 -20.60 -32.23
CA LEU A 56 -15.29 -21.61 -32.44
C LEU A 56 -15.57 -22.26 -31.08
N ASP A 57 -16.83 -22.37 -30.71
CA ASP A 57 -17.24 -23.22 -29.60
C ASP A 57 -16.75 -24.64 -29.89
N HIS A 58 -15.99 -25.20 -28.96
CA HIS A 58 -15.31 -26.50 -29.13
C HIS A 58 -16.28 -27.67 -29.31
N ASP A 59 -17.56 -27.44 -29.03
CA ASP A 59 -18.66 -28.42 -29.00
C ASP A 59 -19.69 -28.20 -30.14
N SER A 60 -19.84 -26.98 -30.66
CA SER A 60 -20.89 -26.64 -31.63
C SER A 60 -20.37 -26.09 -32.97
N GLY A 61 -19.10 -25.69 -33.07
CA GLY A 61 -18.53 -25.07 -34.28
C GLY A 61 -19.15 -23.72 -34.64
N ALA A 62 -20.00 -23.15 -33.79
CA ALA A 62 -20.54 -21.80 -33.94
C ALA A 62 -19.56 -20.76 -33.37
N PRO A 63 -19.56 -19.51 -33.88
CA PRO A 63 -18.79 -18.43 -33.25
C PRO A 63 -19.31 -18.12 -31.84
N ASP A 64 -18.46 -18.24 -30.82
CA ASP A 64 -18.75 -17.87 -29.41
C ASP A 64 -18.87 -16.34 -29.27
N ASN A 65 -20.01 -15.80 -29.70
CA ASN A 65 -20.32 -14.38 -29.51
C ASN A 65 -20.78 -14.04 -28.08
N HIS A 66 -20.70 -14.98 -27.12
CA HIS A 66 -21.15 -14.70 -25.76
C HIS A 66 -20.18 -13.76 -25.04
N GLN A 67 -20.70 -12.59 -24.69
CA GLN A 67 -19.99 -11.63 -23.86
C GLN A 67 -19.76 -12.25 -22.47
N ARG A 68 -18.50 -12.49 -22.11
CA ARG A 68 -18.16 -13.04 -20.78
C ARG A 68 -18.09 -11.91 -19.77
N ALA A 69 -19.02 -11.90 -18.82
CA ALA A 69 -19.04 -10.97 -17.70
C ALA A 69 -18.53 -11.66 -16.42
N HIS A 70 -17.55 -11.04 -15.77
CA HIS A 70 -17.00 -11.50 -14.49
C HIS A 70 -17.36 -10.49 -13.40
N ARG A 71 -17.95 -10.96 -12.30
CA ARG A 71 -18.35 -10.13 -11.15
C ARG A 71 -17.48 -10.41 -9.94
N PHE A 72 -17.04 -9.34 -9.29
CA PHE A 72 -16.20 -9.38 -8.10
C PHE A 72 -16.81 -8.49 -7.01
N ALA A 73 -16.72 -8.93 -5.76
CA ALA A 73 -17.20 -8.19 -4.60
C ALA A 73 -16.02 -7.73 -3.74
N TYR A 74 -16.08 -6.49 -3.28
CA TYR A 74 -15.09 -5.83 -2.45
C TYR A 74 -15.78 -5.09 -1.32
N ASP A 75 -15.06 -4.79 -0.23
CA ASP A 75 -15.59 -3.93 0.84
C ASP A 75 -15.81 -2.50 0.32
N ARG A 76 -15.02 -2.07 -0.67
CA ARG A 76 -15.26 -0.86 -1.48
C ARG A 76 -14.46 -0.85 -2.79
N VAL A 77 -15.06 -0.25 -3.82
CA VAL A 77 -14.46 0.02 -5.13
C VAL A 77 -14.28 1.52 -5.34
N PHE A 78 -13.05 1.94 -5.63
CA PHE A 78 -12.68 3.30 -5.98
C PHE A 78 -12.56 3.44 -7.49
N GLY A 79 -13.43 4.24 -8.09
CA GLY A 79 -13.36 4.59 -9.51
C GLY A 79 -12.13 5.47 -9.86
N PRO A 80 -11.83 5.65 -11.16
CA PRO A 80 -10.64 6.35 -11.64
C PRO A 80 -10.54 7.82 -11.19
N ASN A 81 -11.68 8.47 -10.96
CA ASN A 81 -11.75 9.88 -10.58
C ASN A 81 -11.62 10.12 -9.07
N LYS A 82 -11.38 9.07 -8.27
CA LYS A 82 -11.23 9.22 -6.81
C LYS A 82 -9.83 9.70 -6.46
N SER A 83 -9.78 10.82 -5.73
CA SER A 83 -8.54 11.43 -5.26
C SER A 83 -7.81 10.56 -4.24
N GLN A 84 -6.51 10.80 -4.09
CA GLN A 84 -5.68 10.13 -3.08
C GLN A 84 -6.24 10.32 -1.67
N ALA A 85 -6.69 11.54 -1.34
CA ALA A 85 -7.29 11.84 -0.05
C ALA A 85 -8.57 11.02 0.21
N HIS A 86 -9.40 10.83 -0.82
CA HIS A 86 -10.63 10.04 -0.70
C HIS A 86 -10.33 8.55 -0.50
N VAL A 87 -9.34 8.01 -1.22
CA VAL A 87 -8.89 6.62 -1.04
C VAL A 87 -8.31 6.43 0.36
N TYR A 88 -7.43 7.32 0.79
CA TYR A 88 -6.82 7.29 2.12
C TYR A 88 -7.88 7.28 3.23
N LYS A 89 -8.81 8.25 3.20
CA LYS A 89 -9.88 8.41 4.20
C LYS A 89 -10.71 7.13 4.41
N HIS A 90 -10.96 6.37 3.34
CA HIS A 90 -11.87 5.24 3.37
C HIS A 90 -11.19 3.87 3.40
N CYS A 91 -9.87 3.81 3.25
CA CYS A 91 -9.11 2.56 3.22
C CYS A 91 -8.00 2.54 4.28
N ALA A 92 -7.16 3.58 4.32
CA ALA A 92 -5.98 3.60 5.17
C ALA A 92 -6.23 4.24 6.54
N ALA A 93 -7.08 5.27 6.65
CA ALA A 93 -7.32 5.95 7.92
C ALA A 93 -7.78 5.00 9.05
N PRO A 94 -8.73 4.06 8.84
CA PRO A 94 -9.11 3.10 9.89
C PRO A 94 -7.96 2.16 10.33
N VAL A 95 -7.03 1.88 9.41
CA VAL A 95 -5.82 1.07 9.68
C VAL A 95 -4.85 1.88 10.54
N VAL A 96 -4.67 3.17 10.23
CA VAL A 96 -3.86 4.11 11.03
C VAL A 96 -4.48 4.32 12.41
N ASP A 97 -5.79 4.46 12.52
CA ASP A 97 -6.52 4.57 13.80
C ASP A 97 -6.28 3.33 14.68
N SER A 98 -6.30 2.14 14.08
CA SER A 98 -5.99 0.89 14.79
C SER A 98 -4.52 0.85 15.23
N PHE A 99 -3.61 1.33 14.38
CA PHE A 99 -2.18 1.41 14.69
C PHE A 99 -1.90 2.35 15.88
N VAL A 100 -2.44 3.57 15.89
CA VAL A 100 -2.25 4.50 17.01
C VAL A 100 -2.97 4.05 18.28
N ALA A 101 -4.03 3.23 18.17
CA ALA A 101 -4.63 2.54 19.30
C ALA A 101 -3.75 1.39 19.85
N GLY A 102 -2.65 1.07 19.16
CA GLY A 102 -1.63 0.12 19.58
C GLY A 102 -1.82 -1.30 19.03
N TYR A 103 -2.52 -1.45 17.91
CA TYR A 103 -2.62 -2.72 17.20
C TYR A 103 -1.62 -2.78 16.04
N ASN A 104 -1.07 -3.97 15.76
CA ASN A 104 -0.28 -4.17 14.55
C ASN A 104 -1.20 -4.15 13.33
N ALA A 105 -0.77 -3.46 12.28
CA ALA A 105 -1.56 -3.26 11.08
C ALA A 105 -0.71 -3.34 9.82
N THR A 106 -1.29 -3.86 8.74
CA THR A 106 -0.62 -4.01 7.45
C THR A 106 -1.56 -3.59 6.33
N LEU A 107 -1.08 -2.72 5.44
CA LEU A 107 -1.74 -2.36 4.20
C LEU A 107 -0.78 -2.64 3.05
N PHE A 108 -1.24 -3.39 2.04
CA PHE A 108 -0.45 -3.68 0.85
C PHE A 108 -1.25 -3.42 -0.43
N ALA A 109 -0.59 -2.87 -1.44
CA ALA A 109 -1.15 -2.73 -2.76
C ALA A 109 -0.73 -3.89 -3.66
N TYR A 110 -1.70 -4.53 -4.33
CA TYR A 110 -1.49 -5.65 -5.24
C TYR A 110 -2.15 -5.40 -6.60
N GLY A 111 -1.57 -5.97 -7.66
CA GLY A 111 -2.10 -5.92 -9.02
C GLY A 111 -1.01 -5.88 -10.09
N GLN A 112 -1.42 -5.96 -11.35
CA GLN A 112 -0.51 -6.04 -12.50
C GLN A 112 0.48 -4.88 -12.61
N THR A 113 1.57 -5.09 -13.34
CA THR A 113 2.52 -4.02 -13.69
C THR A 113 1.79 -2.83 -14.32
N GLY A 114 2.10 -1.63 -13.84
CA GLY A 114 1.50 -0.38 -14.32
C GLY A 114 0.08 -0.09 -13.81
N SER A 115 -0.51 -0.90 -12.93
CA SER A 115 -1.85 -0.65 -12.38
C SER A 115 -1.96 0.59 -11.46
N GLY A 116 -0.83 1.14 -11.00
CA GLY A 116 -0.80 2.31 -10.11
C GLY A 116 -0.66 2.00 -8.62
N LYS A 117 -0.03 0.86 -8.27
CA LYS A 117 0.31 0.50 -6.88
C LYS A 117 1.18 1.55 -6.20
N THR A 118 2.36 1.84 -6.77
CA THR A 118 3.28 2.89 -6.27
C THR A 118 2.61 4.26 -6.22
N PHE A 119 1.77 4.61 -7.21
CA PHE A 119 0.98 5.84 -7.15
C PHE A 119 -0.01 5.84 -5.98
N THR A 120 -0.61 4.70 -5.64
CA THR A 120 -1.53 4.60 -4.51
C THR A 120 -0.80 4.67 -3.17
N VAL A 121 0.29 3.93 -3.03
CA VAL A 121 1.05 3.80 -1.77
C VAL A 121 1.90 5.05 -1.50
N THR A 122 2.75 5.45 -2.44
CA THR A 122 3.68 6.57 -2.28
C THR A 122 3.07 7.88 -2.77
N GLY A 123 2.49 7.87 -3.97
CA GLY A 123 1.94 9.07 -4.60
C GLY A 123 2.71 9.56 -5.82
N GLY A 124 2.27 10.71 -6.34
CA GLY A 124 2.94 11.45 -7.40
C GLY A 124 3.79 12.62 -6.86
N THR A 125 4.33 13.42 -7.78
CA THR A 125 5.18 14.58 -7.45
C THR A 125 4.38 15.77 -6.92
N ARG A 126 3.10 15.90 -7.30
CA ARG A 126 2.23 16.97 -6.81
C ARG A 126 1.78 16.69 -5.38
N PHE A 127 1.63 17.74 -4.59
CA PHE A 127 1.12 17.63 -3.21
C PHE A 127 -0.24 16.91 -3.13
N ALA A 128 -1.17 17.23 -4.05
CA ALA A 128 -2.47 16.57 -4.14
C ALA A 128 -2.37 15.06 -4.44
N ASP A 129 -1.28 14.65 -5.10
CA ASP A 129 -1.03 13.27 -5.51
C ASP A 129 -0.31 12.45 -4.42
N ARG A 130 0.01 13.03 -3.24
CA ARG A 130 0.56 12.29 -2.09
C ARG A 130 -0.31 11.07 -1.76
N GLY A 131 0.33 9.90 -1.67
CA GLY A 131 -0.32 8.60 -1.46
C GLY A 131 -0.63 8.28 -0.01
N ILE A 132 -0.78 6.99 0.28
CA ILE A 132 -1.10 6.47 1.60
C ILE A 132 0.00 6.77 2.61
N ILE A 133 1.27 6.49 2.31
CA ILE A 133 2.38 6.66 3.27
C ILE A 133 2.48 8.10 3.78
N PRO A 134 2.66 9.13 2.93
CA PRO A 134 2.81 10.51 3.44
C PRO A 134 1.57 11.02 4.18
N ARG A 135 0.37 10.53 3.87
CA ARG A 135 -0.86 10.88 4.60
C ARG A 135 -0.94 10.18 5.96
N ALA A 136 -0.55 8.90 6.01
CA ALA A 136 -0.48 8.15 7.25
C ALA A 136 0.54 8.78 8.21
N LEU A 137 1.68 9.25 7.71
CA LEU A 137 2.66 9.99 8.51
C LEU A 137 2.03 11.23 9.14
N SER A 138 1.37 12.08 8.35
CA SER A 138 0.70 13.27 8.85
C SER A 138 -0.35 12.96 9.92
N ASP A 139 -1.20 11.96 9.70
CA ASP A 139 -2.23 11.55 10.68
C ASP A 139 -1.62 10.99 11.97
N VAL A 140 -0.54 10.21 11.89
CA VAL A 140 0.16 9.65 13.06
C VAL A 140 0.77 10.78 13.90
N PHE A 141 1.48 11.72 13.29
CA PHE A 141 2.10 12.82 14.03
C PHE A 141 1.04 13.80 14.57
N ALA A 142 -0.05 14.05 13.84
CA ALA A 142 -1.19 14.81 14.35
C ALA A 142 -1.91 14.09 15.51
N HIS A 143 -1.90 12.76 15.56
CA HIS A 143 -2.37 12.01 16.73
C HIS A 143 -1.44 12.20 17.92
N ILE A 144 -0.12 12.07 17.72
CA ILE A 144 0.89 12.26 18.77
C ILE A 144 0.78 13.65 19.39
N GLU A 145 0.71 14.70 18.58
CA GLU A 145 0.59 16.08 19.05
C GLU A 145 -0.63 16.26 19.96
N ARG A 146 -1.79 15.75 19.53
CA ARG A 146 -3.06 15.83 20.28
C ARG A 146 -3.04 15.10 21.62
N HIS A 147 -2.18 14.08 21.79
CA HIS A 147 -2.14 13.26 23.01
C HIS A 147 -0.82 13.42 23.79
N SER A 148 0.03 14.37 23.40
CA SER A 148 1.35 14.62 24.01
C SER A 148 1.28 15.01 25.49
N ALA A 149 0.15 15.55 25.96
CA ALA A 149 -0.08 15.88 27.36
C ALA A 149 -0.36 14.66 28.26
N GLU A 150 -0.75 13.52 27.67
CA GLU A 150 -1.16 12.31 28.41
C GLU A 150 -0.18 11.15 28.23
N SER A 151 0.61 11.17 27.16
CA SER A 151 1.49 10.06 26.78
C SER A 151 2.77 10.56 26.13
N ALA A 152 3.88 9.88 26.43
CA ALA A 152 5.12 9.98 25.68
C ALA A 152 5.08 9.01 24.49
N PHE A 153 5.56 9.47 23.34
CA PHE A 153 5.58 8.70 22.10
C PHE A 153 6.99 8.67 21.51
N SER A 154 7.37 7.53 20.93
CA SER A 154 8.56 7.37 20.10
C SER A 154 8.16 6.70 18.79
N VAL A 155 8.58 7.29 17.66
CA VAL A 155 8.30 6.76 16.32
C VAL A 155 9.60 6.30 15.70
N PHE A 156 9.60 5.07 15.21
CA PHE A 156 10.73 4.49 14.51
C PHE A 156 10.33 4.07 13.10
N VAL A 157 11.21 4.32 12.14
CA VAL A 157 11.01 4.02 10.73
C VAL A 157 12.09 3.06 10.24
N SER A 158 11.67 2.06 9.49
CA SER A 158 12.57 1.24 8.65
C SER A 158 11.97 1.10 7.27
N TYR A 159 12.80 1.10 6.23
CA TYR A 159 12.35 0.98 4.86
C TYR A 159 13.23 -0.01 4.11
N LEU A 160 12.62 -1.07 3.58
CA LEU A 160 13.34 -2.11 2.85
C LEU A 160 12.76 -2.36 1.46
N GLU A 161 13.61 -2.89 0.61
CA GLU A 161 13.26 -3.40 -0.71
C GLU A 161 13.56 -4.90 -0.77
N VAL A 162 12.62 -5.68 -1.31
CA VAL A 162 12.83 -7.07 -1.71
C VAL A 162 13.01 -7.08 -3.22
N TYR A 163 14.23 -7.39 -3.65
CA TYR A 163 14.62 -7.43 -5.05
C TYR A 163 15.38 -8.72 -5.33
N ASN A 164 14.94 -9.47 -6.34
CA ASN A 164 15.54 -10.75 -6.74
C ASN A 164 15.78 -11.70 -5.54
N GLU A 165 14.71 -11.92 -4.75
CA GLU A 165 14.72 -12.76 -3.53
C GLU A 165 15.71 -12.33 -2.44
N SER A 166 16.30 -11.13 -2.55
CA SER A 166 17.22 -10.55 -1.59
C SER A 166 16.62 -9.30 -0.96
N VAL A 167 16.91 -9.06 0.32
CA VAL A 167 16.39 -7.92 1.07
C VAL A 167 17.47 -6.86 1.21
N TYR A 168 17.12 -5.61 1.00
CA TYR A 168 18.02 -4.46 1.02
C TYR A 168 17.45 -3.33 1.88
N ASP A 169 18.32 -2.68 2.65
CA ASP A 169 17.96 -1.50 3.44
C ASP A 169 17.96 -0.26 2.55
N LEU A 170 16.82 0.40 2.41
CA LEU A 170 16.69 1.63 1.60
C LEU A 170 17.17 2.88 2.34
N LEU A 171 17.38 2.84 3.66
CA LEU A 171 17.74 4.00 4.48
C LEU A 171 19.23 4.08 4.81
N CYS A 172 20.01 3.07 4.42
CA CYS A 172 21.46 3.06 4.66
C CYS A 172 22.15 4.17 3.83
N PRO A 173 22.84 5.14 4.47
CA PRO A 173 23.52 6.23 3.76
C PRO A 173 24.68 5.75 2.87
N ASP A 174 25.28 4.62 3.22
CA ASP A 174 26.45 4.04 2.52
C ASP A 174 26.08 3.53 1.12
N HIS A 175 24.78 3.44 0.81
CA HIS A 175 24.26 2.97 -0.46
C HIS A 175 24.25 4.06 -1.55
N ALA A 176 24.41 5.33 -1.16
CA ALA A 176 24.38 6.45 -2.09
C ALA A 176 25.39 6.24 -3.23
N HIS A 177 24.93 6.40 -4.47
CA HIS A 177 25.73 6.26 -5.70
C HIS A 177 26.24 4.84 -6.03
N LEU A 178 25.85 3.82 -5.26
CA LEU A 178 26.17 2.43 -5.57
C LEU A 178 24.96 1.71 -6.18
N PRO A 179 25.15 0.84 -7.18
CA PRO A 179 24.09 -0.04 -7.67
C PRO A 179 23.68 -1.05 -6.58
N ILE A 180 22.40 -1.44 -6.56
CA ILE A 180 21.78 -2.27 -5.50
C ILE A 180 22.49 -3.63 -5.33
N GLU A 181 23.08 -4.17 -6.40
CA GLU A 181 23.81 -5.43 -6.37
C GLU A 181 25.07 -5.38 -5.51
N LYS A 182 25.60 -4.18 -5.22
CA LYS A 182 26.75 -3.99 -4.34
C LYS A 182 26.36 -3.73 -2.88
N TRP A 183 25.07 -3.56 -2.59
CA TRP A 183 24.63 -3.26 -1.23
C TRP A 183 24.69 -4.52 -0.36
N PRO A 184 25.03 -4.38 0.93
CA PRO A 184 24.89 -5.47 1.89
C PRO A 184 23.44 -5.97 1.94
N LYS A 185 23.28 -7.28 1.91
CA LYS A 185 21.96 -7.92 2.06
C LYS A 185 21.55 -7.90 3.53
N VAL A 186 20.28 -7.60 3.76
CA VAL A 186 19.63 -7.81 5.06
C VAL A 186 19.34 -9.30 5.21
N GLU A 187 19.80 -9.89 6.31
CA GLU A 187 19.57 -11.30 6.62
C GLU A 187 18.26 -11.48 7.40
N MET A 188 17.40 -12.39 6.94
CA MET A 188 16.22 -12.82 7.68
C MET A 188 16.59 -14.00 8.58
N ARG A 189 16.37 -13.86 9.89
CA ARG A 189 16.61 -14.92 10.89
C ARG A 189 15.38 -15.11 11.75
N GLU A 190 14.96 -16.34 11.96
CA GLU A 190 13.88 -16.66 12.89
C GLU A 190 14.47 -16.98 14.27
N ASP A 191 13.93 -16.36 15.32
CA ASP A 191 14.33 -16.68 16.69
C ASP A 191 13.58 -17.92 17.22
N ARG A 192 13.94 -18.37 18.44
CA ARG A 192 13.31 -19.55 19.07
C ARG A 192 11.82 -19.40 19.34
N SER A 193 11.28 -18.18 19.27
CA SER A 193 9.85 -17.89 19.45
C SER A 193 9.08 -17.79 18.13
N GLY A 194 9.74 -18.05 17.00
CA GLY A 194 9.17 -17.91 15.67
C GLY A 194 9.08 -16.47 15.18
N ARG A 195 9.76 -15.53 15.84
CA ARG A 195 9.77 -14.12 15.42
C ARG A 195 10.88 -13.90 14.41
N LEU A 196 10.51 -13.26 13.30
CA LEU A 196 11.45 -12.87 12.26
C LEU A 196 12.25 -11.64 12.69
N ASN A 197 13.57 -11.75 12.61
CA ASN A 197 14.56 -10.72 12.89
C ASN A 197 15.30 -10.37 11.59
N LEU A 198 15.40 -9.07 11.30
CA LEU A 198 16.04 -8.54 10.11
C LEU A 198 17.40 -7.97 10.49
N ARG A 199 18.46 -8.77 10.35
CA ARG A 199 19.83 -8.34 10.67
C ARG A 199 20.39 -7.50 9.54
N GLY A 200 20.83 -6.29 9.87
CA GLY A 200 21.38 -5.34 8.90
C GLY A 200 20.36 -4.33 8.37
N LEU A 201 19.08 -4.44 8.75
CA LEU A 201 18.09 -3.38 8.52
C LEU A 201 18.23 -2.30 9.58
N ARG A 202 18.52 -1.07 9.18
CA ARG A 202 18.59 0.06 10.10
C ARG A 202 17.19 0.56 10.44
N VAL A 203 17.06 1.05 11.67
CA VAL A 203 15.84 1.63 12.22
C VAL A 203 16.19 3.03 12.71
N TYR A 204 15.45 4.02 12.25
CA TYR A 204 15.70 5.44 12.53
C TYR A 204 14.57 6.01 13.37
N GLU A 205 14.90 6.76 14.43
CA GLU A 205 13.91 7.54 15.17
C GLU A 205 13.47 8.76 14.33
N ALA A 206 12.17 8.96 14.19
CA ALA A 206 11.59 10.17 13.61
C ALA A 206 10.92 10.98 14.71
N ARG A 207 11.45 12.18 14.99
CA ARG A 207 10.98 13.04 16.09
C ARG A 207 9.84 13.96 15.66
N ALA A 208 9.77 14.24 14.36
CA ALA A 208 8.71 15.02 13.73
C ALA A 208 8.24 14.39 12.41
N GLU A 209 7.11 14.87 11.89
CA GLU A 209 6.56 14.44 10.58
C GLU A 209 7.61 14.60 9.47
N ASP A 210 8.34 15.71 9.47
CA ASP A 210 9.35 16.03 8.47
C ASP A 210 10.51 15.02 8.45
N ASP A 211 10.90 14.48 9.60
CA ASP A 211 11.93 13.43 9.69
C ASP A 211 11.47 12.15 8.99
N ALA A 212 10.23 11.73 9.26
CA ALA A 212 9.67 10.52 8.67
C ALA A 212 9.42 10.69 7.16
N LEU A 213 8.97 11.87 6.73
CA LEU A 213 8.84 12.22 5.32
C LEU A 213 10.22 12.23 4.64
N HIS A 214 11.25 12.77 5.28
CA HIS A 214 12.61 12.75 4.77
C HIS A 214 13.09 11.31 4.55
N LEU A 215 12.90 10.41 5.50
CA LEU A 215 13.27 8.99 5.38
C LEU A 215 12.50 8.29 4.23
N LEU A 216 11.20 8.60 4.06
CA LEU A 216 10.43 8.12 2.91
C LEU A 216 11.05 8.59 1.59
N PHE A 217 11.38 9.88 1.46
CA PHE A 217 11.96 10.42 0.23
C PHE A 217 13.37 9.91 -0.04
N LEU A 218 14.19 9.76 1.01
CA LEU A 218 15.52 9.17 0.92
C LEU A 218 15.46 7.75 0.35
N GLY A 219 14.63 6.88 0.94
CA GLY A 219 14.49 5.51 0.45
C GLY A 219 13.91 5.42 -0.96
N ASN A 220 12.97 6.32 -1.31
CA ASN A 220 12.47 6.41 -2.68
C ASN A 220 13.54 6.87 -3.67
N ALA A 221 14.42 7.80 -3.28
CA ALA A 221 15.53 8.26 -4.11
C ALA A 221 16.55 7.14 -4.33
N HIS A 222 16.93 6.42 -3.28
CA HIS A 222 17.81 5.25 -3.37
C HIS A 222 17.24 4.18 -4.32
N ARG A 223 15.95 3.89 -4.19
CA ARG A 223 15.22 2.99 -5.11
C ARG A 223 15.30 3.47 -6.57
N MET A 224 15.07 4.76 -6.83
CA MET A 224 15.13 5.34 -8.18
C MET A 224 16.55 5.33 -8.75
N THR A 225 17.58 5.64 -7.95
CA THR A 225 18.98 5.65 -8.42
C THR A 225 19.51 4.27 -8.73
N ALA A 226 18.94 3.23 -8.12
CA ALA A 226 19.24 1.84 -8.46
C ALA A 226 18.54 1.38 -9.77
N GLU A 227 17.61 2.16 -10.33
CA GLU A 227 16.97 1.84 -11.62
C GLU A 227 17.96 2.05 -12.78
N THR A 228 18.28 0.98 -13.49
CA THR A 228 18.97 1.04 -14.78
C THR A 228 17.94 0.92 -15.92
N PRO A 229 18.24 1.31 -17.17
CA PRO A 229 17.31 1.15 -18.31
C PRO A 229 16.80 -0.29 -18.51
N MET A 230 17.56 -1.28 -18.04
CA MET A 230 17.21 -2.71 -18.05
C MET A 230 16.27 -3.11 -16.90
N ASN A 231 16.22 -2.29 -15.83
CA ASN A 231 15.54 -2.53 -14.56
C ASN A 231 14.67 -1.33 -14.14
N ARG A 232 13.44 -1.23 -14.67
CA ARG A 232 12.41 -0.37 -14.04
C ARG A 232 12.00 -1.00 -12.70
N ALA A 233 12.61 -0.59 -11.60
CA ALA A 233 12.52 -1.28 -10.30
C ALA A 233 11.09 -1.39 -9.76
N SER A 234 10.24 -0.39 -9.97
CA SER A 234 8.85 -0.43 -9.46
C SER A 234 7.99 -1.62 -9.94
N SER A 235 8.34 -2.27 -11.06
CA SER A 235 7.59 -3.45 -11.52
C SER A 235 8.12 -4.78 -10.99
N ARG A 236 9.38 -4.83 -10.53
CA ARG A 236 10.10 -6.09 -10.20
C ARG A 236 10.58 -6.19 -8.76
N SER A 237 10.39 -5.15 -7.95
CA SER A 237 10.73 -5.16 -6.53
C SER A 237 9.52 -4.83 -5.67
N HIS A 238 9.52 -5.39 -4.47
CA HIS A 238 8.55 -5.08 -3.42
C HIS A 238 9.19 -4.11 -2.43
N CYS A 239 8.41 -3.20 -1.86
CA CYS A 239 8.88 -2.27 -0.86
C CYS A 239 8.02 -2.35 0.39
N VAL A 240 8.66 -2.34 1.56
CA VAL A 240 7.99 -2.39 2.86
C VAL A 240 8.47 -1.20 3.69
N PHE A 241 7.62 -0.18 3.79
CA PHE A 241 7.81 0.94 4.69
C PHE A 241 7.15 0.61 6.03
N THR A 242 7.93 0.57 7.11
CA THR A 242 7.42 0.19 8.44
C THR A 242 7.55 1.35 9.40
N LEU A 243 6.45 1.68 10.07
CA LEU A 243 6.41 2.52 11.26
C LEU A 243 6.26 1.64 12.49
N THR A 244 7.06 1.92 13.52
CA THR A 244 6.86 1.38 14.86
C THR A 244 6.53 2.55 15.78
N LEU A 245 5.39 2.46 16.47
CA LEU A 245 4.98 3.44 17.46
C LEU A 245 5.09 2.81 18.85
N GLU A 246 5.89 3.43 19.70
CA GLU A 246 5.93 3.14 21.12
C GLU A 246 5.21 4.26 21.88
N GLN A 247 4.24 3.89 22.70
CA GLN A 247 3.45 4.79 23.52
C GLN A 247 3.59 4.39 24.98
N ARG A 248 3.95 5.34 25.83
CA ARG A 248 3.95 5.21 27.29
C ARG A 248 3.04 6.26 27.88
N ARG A 249 1.99 5.84 28.60
CA ARG A 249 1.12 6.80 29.30
C ARG A 249 1.89 7.41 30.48
N LEU A 250 1.65 8.68 30.80
CA LEU A 250 2.40 9.35 31.87
C LEU A 250 2.03 8.83 33.28
N ASP A 251 0.87 8.17 33.40
CA ASP A 251 0.38 7.53 34.63
C ASP A 251 0.75 6.04 34.76
N SER A 252 1.54 5.49 33.81
CA SER A 252 1.83 4.07 33.73
C SER A 252 3.23 3.79 33.19
N ASP A 253 3.89 2.77 33.74
CA ASP A 253 5.16 2.27 33.21
C ASP A 253 4.98 1.31 32.03
N VAL A 254 3.73 1.00 31.66
CA VAL A 254 3.44 0.11 30.54
C VAL A 254 3.70 0.84 29.21
N VAL A 255 4.68 0.32 28.47
CA VAL A 255 4.94 0.73 27.08
C VAL A 255 4.13 -0.17 26.15
N ARG A 256 3.26 0.45 25.35
CA ARG A 256 2.57 -0.22 24.25
C ARG A 256 3.37 0.00 22.98
N SER A 257 3.64 -1.08 22.25
CA SER A 257 4.33 -1.03 20.96
C SER A 257 3.43 -1.58 19.86
N SER A 258 3.40 -0.91 18.71
CA SER A 258 2.63 -1.32 17.54
C SER A 258 3.42 -1.08 16.27
N LYS A 259 3.10 -1.84 15.21
CA LYS A 259 3.75 -1.74 13.90
C LYS A 259 2.73 -1.53 12.80
N LEU A 260 3.00 -0.57 11.92
CA LEU A 260 2.27 -0.33 10.69
C LEU A 260 3.17 -0.61 9.50
N HIS A 261 2.81 -1.63 8.72
CA HIS A 261 3.49 -2.00 7.48
C HIS A 261 2.70 -1.45 6.28
N LEU A 262 3.35 -0.60 5.48
CA LEU A 262 2.82 -0.02 4.26
C LEU A 262 3.62 -0.56 3.07
N VAL A 263 2.99 -1.44 2.29
CA VAL A 263 3.68 -2.30 1.33
C VAL A 263 3.26 -1.98 -0.11
N ASP A 264 4.25 -1.71 -0.96
CA ASP A 264 4.09 -1.61 -2.42
C ASP A 264 4.66 -2.88 -3.05
N LEU A 265 3.79 -3.81 -3.46
CA LEU A 265 4.24 -5.06 -4.08
C LEU A 265 4.66 -4.82 -5.54
N ALA A 266 5.55 -5.67 -6.05
CA ALA A 266 5.86 -5.76 -7.46
C ALA A 266 4.60 -6.05 -8.30
N GLY A 267 4.66 -5.75 -9.60
CA GLY A 267 3.58 -6.09 -10.50
C GLY A 267 3.50 -7.59 -10.74
N SER A 268 2.28 -8.15 -10.68
CA SER A 268 2.07 -9.50 -11.17
C SER A 268 2.17 -9.48 -12.71
N GLU A 269 3.13 -10.21 -13.27
CA GLU A 269 3.23 -10.50 -14.71
C GLU A 269 2.49 -11.82 -15.02
N ARG A 270 2.08 -12.02 -16.28
CA ARG A 270 1.44 -13.25 -16.79
C ARG A 270 2.30 -13.84 -17.89
#